data_AF-A0A392U945-F1
#
_entry.id   AF-A0A392U945-F1
#
_cell.length_a   1.000
_cell.length_b   1.000
_cell.length_c   1.000
_cell.angle_alpha   90.00
_cell.angle_beta   90.00
_cell.angle_gamma   90.00
#
_symmetry.space_group_name_H-M   'P 1'
#
loop_
_entity.id
_entity.type
_entity.pdbx_description
1 polymer ?
#
loop_
_entity_poly.entity_id
_entity_poly.type
_entity_poly.pdbx_seq_one_letter_code
_entity_poly.pdbx_strand_id
1 'polypeptide(L)' 'DVSRHPSGIFLSQSTYASEIIDRAGMASCKPSSTPVDTKQKLSTSSGTPYEDPSLYRSLAGALQYLTFTRPDISYAVQQ' A
#
# COMPACT_ATOMS: atom_id res chain seq x y z
N ASP A 1 -12.99 -5.88 7.00
CA ASP A 1 -13.87 -6.86 7.69
C ASP A 1 -14.31 -6.36 9.03
N VAL A 2 -15.46 -6.83 9.51
CA VAL A 2 -15.99 -6.51 10.83
C VAL A 2 -16.07 -7.79 11.65
N SER A 3 -15.42 -7.83 12.81
CA SER A 3 -15.58 -8.90 13.79
C SER A 3 -16.26 -8.37 15.05
N ARG A 4 -17.15 -9.19 15.63
CA ARG A 4 -17.81 -8.88 16.89
C ARG A 4 -17.09 -9.60 18.03
N HIS A 5 -16.73 -8.86 19.06
CA HIS A 5 -16.15 -9.37 20.30
C HIS A 5 -17.10 -9.11 21.48
N PRO A 6 -16.96 -9.84 22.61
CA PRO A 6 -17.76 -9.59 23.81
C PRO A 6 -17.66 -8.14 24.32
N SER A 7 -16.55 -7.45 24.06
CA SER A 7 -16.28 -6.06 24.44
C SER A 7 -16.66 -5.02 23.39
N GLY A 8 -17.12 -5.41 22.20
CA GLY A 8 -17.49 -4.46 21.14
C GLY A 8 -17.28 -4.96 19.72
N ILE A 9 -17.15 -4.02 18.78
CA ILE A 9 -16.96 -4.29 17.35
C ILE A 9 -15.53 -3.92 16.96
N PHE A 10 -14.84 -4.81 16.28
CA PHE A 10 -13.53 -4.57 15.69
C PHE A 10 -13.66 -4.43 14.18
N LEU A 11 -13.12 -3.34 13.64
CA LEU A 11 -13.06 -3.06 12.22
C LEU A 11 -11.62 -3.26 11.74
N SER A 12 -11.44 -4.20 10.80
CA SER A 12 -10.16 -4.50 10.17
C SER A 12 -10.11 -4.00 8.74
N GLN A 13 -8.95 -3.51 8.30
CA GLN A 13 -8.63 -3.24 6.89
C GLN A 13 -7.79 -4.34 6.23
N SER A 14 -7.60 -5.50 6.87
CA SER A 14 -6.75 -6.58 6.37
C SER A 14 -7.10 -7.05 4.95
N THR A 15 -8.40 -7.23 4.64
CA THR A 15 -8.84 -7.64 3.31
C THR A 15 -8.55 -6.56 2.27
N TYR A 16 -8.84 -5.30 2.60
CA TYR A 16 -8.54 -4.18 1.70
C TYR A 16 -7.04 -4.06 1.41
N ALA A 17 -6.19 -4.21 2.43
CA ALA A 17 -4.74 -4.24 2.23
C ALA A 17 -4.31 -5.41 1.31
N SER A 18 -4.89 -6.59 1.48
CA SER A 18 -4.57 -7.77 0.67
C SER A 18 -5.01 -7.58 -0.79
N GLU A 19 -6.18 -7.01 -1.03
CA GLU A 19 -6.67 -6.68 -2.37
C GLU A 19 -5.75 -5.69 -3.11
N ILE A 20 -5.18 -4.69 -2.40
CA ILE A 20 -4.21 -3.77 -3.00
C ILE A 20 -2.97 -4.53 -3.48
N ILE A 21 -2.46 -5.45 -2.66
CA ILE A 21 -1.26 -6.25 -2.97
C ILE A 21 -1.51 -7.20 -4.14
N ASP A 22 -2.68 -7.84 -4.19
CA ASP A 22 -3.09 -8.69 -5.31
C ASP A 22 -3.21 -7.89 -6.61
N ARG A 23 -3.85 -6.71 -6.57
CA ARG A 23 -3.97 -5.82 -7.72
C ARG A 23 -2.64 -5.28 -8.23
N ALA A 24 -1.66 -5.12 -7.33
CA ALA A 24 -0.29 -4.76 -7.68
C ALA A 24 0.53 -5.95 -8.22
N GLY A 25 -0.02 -7.17 -8.21
CA GLY A 25 0.69 -8.38 -8.61
C GLY A 25 1.78 -8.79 -7.61
N MET A 26 1.65 -8.39 -6.34
CA MET A 26 2.68 -8.55 -5.31
C MET A 26 2.34 -9.64 -4.28
N ALA A 27 1.29 -10.43 -4.49
CA ALA A 27 0.83 -11.47 -3.57
C ALA A 27 1.91 -12.49 -3.19
N SER A 28 2.82 -12.80 -4.12
CA SER A 28 3.93 -13.73 -3.92
C SER A 28 5.24 -13.06 -3.48
N CYS A 29 5.25 -11.74 -3.29
CA CYS A 29 6.45 -11.03 -2.84
C CYS A 29 6.78 -11.37 -1.39
N LYS A 30 8.07 -11.40 -1.07
CA LYS A 30 8.53 -11.56 0.32
C LYS A 30 8.18 -10.29 1.12
N PRO A 31 7.72 -10.44 2.38
CA PRO A 31 7.50 -9.28 3.23
C PRO A 31 8.83 -8.56 3.51
N SER A 32 8.79 -7.23 3.57
CA SER A 32 9.95 -6.43 3.97
C SER A 32 9.91 -6.17 5.48
N SER A 33 11.02 -6.44 6.18
CA SER A 33 11.18 -6.09 7.59
C SER A 33 11.28 -4.59 7.82
N THR A 34 11.79 -3.86 6.83
CA THR A 34 11.96 -2.40 6.84
C THR A 34 11.35 -1.85 5.57
N PRO A 35 10.08 -1.39 5.61
CA PRO A 35 9.39 -0.87 4.44
C PRO A 35 9.86 0.56 4.17
N VAL A 36 11.11 0.71 3.73
CA VAL A 36 11.69 1.99 3.34
C VAL A 36 12.43 1.78 2.04
N ASP A 37 12.28 2.72 1.11
CA ASP A 37 13.13 2.74 -0.07
C ASP A 37 14.53 3.20 0.34
N THR A 38 15.49 2.28 0.27
CA THR A 38 16.89 2.55 0.54
C THR A 38 17.63 3.05 -0.70
N LYS A 39 16.97 3.08 -1.87
CA LYS A 39 17.59 3.53 -3.12
C LYS A 39 17.44 5.04 -3.25
N GLN A 40 18.40 5.62 -3.96
CA GLN A 40 18.39 7.05 -4.26
C GLN A 40 17.17 7.36 -5.15
N LYS A 41 16.42 8.43 -4.81
CA LYS A 41 15.23 8.83 -5.58
C LYS A 41 15.59 8.98 -7.06
N LEU A 42 14.83 8.31 -7.93
CA LEU A 42 14.99 8.37 -9.37
C LEU A 42 14.94 9.82 -9.85
N SER A 43 15.80 10.18 -10.81
CA SER A 43 15.74 11.51 -11.43
C SER A 43 14.38 11.68 -12.12
N THR A 44 13.75 12.85 -11.94
CA THR A 44 12.50 13.22 -12.63
C THR A 44 12.65 13.25 -14.16
N SER A 45 13.88 13.27 -14.65
CA SER A 45 14.23 13.25 -16.08
C SER A 45 14.57 11.86 -16.64
N SER A 46 14.51 10.79 -15.83
CA SER A 46 14.93 9.44 -16.25
C SER A 46 13.84 8.40 -16.04
N GLY A 47 13.70 7.49 -17.01
CA GLY A 47 12.82 6.32 -16.94
C GLY A 47 11.74 6.31 -18.02
N THR A 48 11.22 5.12 -18.32
CA THR A 48 10.05 4.96 -19.18
C THR A 48 8.78 5.16 -18.34
N PRO A 49 7.77 5.90 -18.83
CA PRO A 49 6.48 5.97 -18.17
C PRO A 49 5.89 4.58 -17.94
N TYR A 50 5.14 4.43 -16.86
CA TYR A 50 4.39 3.19 -16.61
C TYR A 50 3.28 3.04 -17.65
N GLU A 51 3.14 1.84 -18.22
CA GLU A 51 2.26 1.54 -19.35
C GLU A 51 0.78 1.82 -19.06
N ASP A 52 0.32 1.59 -17.82
CA ASP A 52 -1.06 1.88 -17.39
C ASP A 52 -1.11 2.96 -16.30
N PRO A 53 -1.20 4.25 -16.68
CA PRO A 53 -1.32 5.35 -15.73
C PRO A 53 -2.55 5.26 -14.82
N SER A 54 -3.63 4.59 -15.25
CA SER A 54 -4.85 4.47 -14.47
C SER A 54 -4.69 3.46 -13.34
N LEU A 55 -4.10 2.30 -13.62
CA LEU A 55 -3.73 1.34 -12.57
C LEU A 55 -2.78 1.96 -11.56
N TYR A 56 -1.74 2.67 -12.01
CA TYR A 56 -0.80 3.36 -11.14
C TYR A 56 -1.50 4.33 -10.18
N ARG A 57 -2.33 5.25 -10.70
CA ARG A 57 -3.07 6.22 -9.88
C ARG A 57 -4.04 5.54 -8.92
N SER A 58 -4.69 4.46 -9.35
CA SER A 58 -5.60 3.71 -8.50
C SER A 58 -4.89 3.04 -7.32
N LEU A 59 -3.71 2.46 -7.55
CA LEU A 59 -2.88 1.88 -6.49
C LEU A 59 -2.36 2.97 -5.53
N ALA A 60 -1.87 4.08 -6.07
CA ALA A 60 -1.41 5.22 -5.25
C ALA A 60 -2.53 5.76 -4.35
N GLY A 61 -3.75 5.93 -4.89
CA GLY A 61 -4.91 6.36 -4.11
C GLY A 61 -5.33 5.34 -3.04
N ALA A 62 -5.29 4.05 -3.36
CA ALA A 62 -5.63 3.00 -2.41
C ALA A 62 -4.62 2.92 -1.24
N LEU A 63 -3.32 3.05 -1.54
CA LEU A 63 -2.27 3.15 -0.53
C LEU A 63 -2.44 4.40 0.33
N GLN A 64 -2.72 5.56 -0.28
CA GLN A 64 -3.00 6.79 0.45
C GLN A 64 -4.17 6.62 1.42
N TYR A 65 -5.26 5.98 0.99
CA TYR A 65 -6.40 5.68 1.87
C TYR A 65 -6.00 4.78 3.05
N LEU A 66 -5.19 3.75 2.80
CA LEU A 66 -4.67 2.86 3.83
C LEU A 66 -3.90 3.64 4.91
N THR A 67 -3.04 4.58 4.50
CA THR A 67 -2.23 5.41 5.42
C THR A 67 -3.05 6.33 6.33
N PHE A 68 -4.24 6.77 5.91
CA PHE A 68 -5.10 7.60 6.77
C PHE A 68 -5.57 6.88 8.03
N THR A 69 -5.70 5.55 7.97
CA THR A 69 -6.13 4.74 9.11
C THR A 69 -5.00 3.94 9.77
N ARG A 70 -3.81 3.91 9.13
CA ARG A 70 -2.62 3.16 9.56
C ARG A 70 -1.37 4.03 9.48
N PRO A 71 -1.16 4.93 10.46
CA PRO A 71 0.00 5.84 10.46
C PRO A 71 1.35 5.11 10.57
N ASP A 72 1.34 3.87 11.07
CA ASP A 72 2.52 3.00 11.21
C ASP A 72 3.21 2.65 9.88
N ILE A 73 2.47 2.72 8.77
CA ILE A 73 3.02 2.47 7.42
C ILE A 73 3.11 3.73 6.56
N SER A 74 2.70 4.90 7.07
CA SER A 74 2.66 6.14 6.28
C SER A 74 4.01 6.54 5.72
N TYR A 75 5.07 6.38 6.51
CA TYR A 75 6.43 6.71 6.07
C TYR A 75 6.87 5.87 4.87
N ALA A 76 6.52 4.58 4.86
CA ALA A 76 6.85 3.66 3.77
C ALA A 76 6.20 4.05 2.44
N VAL A 77 5.00 4.62 2.50
CA VAL A 77 4.18 4.94 1.33
C VAL A 77 4.49 6.34 0.78
N GLN A 78 4.91 7.29 1.64
CA GLN A 78 5.08 8.70 1.28
C GLN A 78 6.50 9.09 0.83
N GLN A 79 7.40 8.13 0.64
CA GLN A 79 8.79 8.41 0.22
C GLN A 79 8.90 8.87 -1.24
#